data_AF-A0A2J8V242-F1
#
_entry.id   AF-A0A2J8V242-F1
#
_cell.length_a   1.000
_cell.length_b   1.000
_cell.length_c   1.000
_cell.angle_alpha   90.00
_cell.angle_beta   90.00
_cell.angle_gamma   90.00
#
_symmetry.space_group_name_H-M   'P 1'
#
loop_
_entity.id
_entity.type
_entity.pdbx_description
1 polymer ?
#
loop_
_entity_poly.entity_id
_entity_poly.type
_entity_poly.pdbx_seq_one_letter_code
_entity_poly.pdbx_strand_id
1 'polypeptide(L)'
;MTLHTTRGSALLSWVNSLHVADPVEAVLQLQDCSIFIKIIDRIHGTEEGQQILKQPVSERLDFVCSFLQKNRKHPSSPECLVSAQKVLEGSELELAKMTMLLLYHSTMSSKSPRDWEQFEYKIQAELAVILKFVLDHEDGLNLNEDLENFLQKAPVPST
;
A
#
# COMPACT_ATOMS: atom_id res chain seq x y z
N MET A 1 -2.24 -13.31 -12.48
CA MET A 1 -0.98 -12.53 -12.52
C MET A 1 -0.35 -12.60 -11.14
N THR A 2 0.98 -12.69 -11.03
CA THR A 2 1.70 -12.97 -9.77
C THR A 2 2.51 -11.76 -9.31
N LEU A 3 2.45 -11.44 -8.01
CA LEU A 3 3.25 -10.41 -7.38
C LEU A 3 4.75 -10.76 -7.41
N HIS A 4 5.61 -9.80 -7.74
CA HIS A 4 7.06 -9.99 -7.69
C HIS A 4 7.55 -10.09 -6.23
N THR A 5 8.31 -11.14 -5.92
CA THR A 5 8.72 -11.47 -4.54
C THR A 5 9.48 -10.33 -3.84
N THR A 6 10.37 -9.63 -4.55
CA THR A 6 11.15 -8.51 -3.97
C THR A 6 10.25 -7.33 -3.61
N ARG A 7 9.24 -7.04 -4.45
CA ARG A 7 8.26 -5.96 -4.20
C ARG A 7 7.43 -6.27 -2.98
N GLY A 8 6.88 -7.50 -2.91
CA GLY A 8 6.15 -7.98 -1.75
C GLY A 8 6.98 -7.93 -0.47
N SER A 9 8.23 -8.41 -0.53
CA SER A 9 9.13 -8.44 0.64
C SER A 9 9.48 -7.04 1.15
N ALA A 10 9.73 -6.09 0.24
CA ALA A 10 10.00 -4.69 0.63
C ALA A 10 8.76 -4.02 1.24
N LEU A 11 7.58 -4.24 0.66
CA LEU A 11 6.31 -3.74 1.20
C LEU A 11 6.00 -4.32 2.58
N LEU A 12 6.21 -5.62 2.80
CA LEU A 12 6.03 -6.24 4.11
C LEU A 12 7.05 -5.74 5.13
N SER A 13 8.32 -5.56 4.72
CA SER A 13 9.34 -4.95 5.58
C SER A 13 8.90 -3.57 6.04
N TRP A 14 8.36 -2.76 5.13
CA TRP A 14 7.80 -1.45 5.44
C TRP A 14 6.59 -1.53 6.39
N VAL A 15 5.65 -2.46 6.17
CA VAL A 15 4.51 -2.67 7.08
C VAL A 15 4.99 -3.00 8.49
N ASN A 16 5.93 -3.94 8.61
CA ASN A 16 6.43 -4.41 9.91
C ASN A 16 7.20 -3.32 10.67
N SER A 17 7.89 -2.41 9.97
CA SER A 17 8.60 -1.28 10.58
C SER A 17 7.66 -0.26 11.24
N LEU A 18 6.35 -0.33 10.95
CA LEU A 18 5.38 0.57 11.55
C LEU A 18 4.93 0.12 12.94
N HIS A 19 5.22 -1.12 13.35
CA HIS A 19 4.86 -1.62 14.69
C HIS A 19 3.40 -1.37 15.09
N VAL A 20 2.47 -1.40 14.11
CA VAL A 20 1.02 -1.25 14.35
C VAL A 20 0.32 -2.58 14.68
N ALA A 21 1.01 -3.70 14.44
CA ALA A 21 0.58 -5.06 14.72
C ALA A 21 1.82 -5.96 14.90
N ASP A 22 1.59 -7.23 15.23
CA ASP A 22 2.62 -8.26 15.18
C ASP A 22 3.16 -8.42 13.74
N PRO A 23 4.43 -8.84 13.58
CA PRO A 23 5.03 -8.98 12.25
C PRO A 23 4.27 -9.95 11.34
N VAL A 24 4.13 -9.58 10.07
CA VAL A 24 3.57 -10.41 9.01
C VAL A 24 4.65 -10.88 8.03
N GLU A 25 4.49 -12.09 7.51
CA GLU A 25 5.44 -12.76 6.62
C GLU A 25 4.86 -12.97 5.20
N ALA A 26 3.54 -12.89 5.04
CA ALA A 26 2.85 -13.04 3.75
C ALA A 26 1.89 -11.88 3.50
N VAL A 27 1.78 -11.46 2.23
CA VAL A 27 0.89 -10.36 1.82
C VAL A 27 -0.57 -10.69 2.11
N LEU A 28 -0.96 -11.96 2.00
CA LEU A 28 -2.31 -12.42 2.32
C LEU A 28 -2.72 -12.16 3.78
N GLN A 29 -1.78 -12.01 4.72
CA GLN A 29 -2.10 -11.65 6.11
C GLN A 29 -2.67 -10.22 6.24
N LEU A 30 -2.56 -9.40 5.19
CA LEU A 30 -3.14 -8.06 5.13
C LEU A 30 -4.61 -8.06 4.67
N GLN A 31 -5.15 -9.21 4.24
CA GLN A 31 -6.46 -9.32 3.60
C GLN A 31 -7.62 -8.86 4.49
N ASP A 32 -7.48 -9.02 5.81
CA ASP A 32 -8.51 -8.61 6.77
C ASP A 32 -8.60 -7.08 6.95
N CYS A 33 -7.70 -6.32 6.32
CA CYS A 33 -7.62 -4.86 6.33
C CYS A 33 -7.34 -4.23 7.71
N SER A 34 -7.11 -5.02 8.77
CA SER A 34 -6.89 -4.48 10.12
C SER A 34 -5.62 -3.62 10.20
N ILE A 35 -4.54 -4.10 9.60
CA ILE A 35 -3.26 -3.37 9.54
C ILE A 35 -3.40 -2.10 8.71
N PHE A 36 -4.08 -2.15 7.55
CA PHE A 36 -4.30 -0.97 6.72
C PHE A 36 -5.05 0.14 7.45
N ILE A 37 -6.08 -0.21 8.21
CA ILE A 37 -6.83 0.76 9.03
C ILE A 37 -5.91 1.44 10.05
N LYS A 38 -5.08 0.68 10.76
CA LYS A 38 -4.13 1.24 11.74
C LYS A 38 -3.05 2.11 11.08
N ILE A 39 -2.64 1.78 9.86
CA ILE A 39 -1.74 2.63 9.06
C ILE A 39 -2.44 3.96 8.73
N ILE A 40 -3.71 3.94 8.32
CA ILE A 40 -4.49 5.16 8.06
C ILE A 40 -4.61 6.02 9.31
N ASP A 41 -4.94 5.43 10.46
CA ASP A 41 -4.98 6.11 11.77
C ASP A 41 -3.64 6.81 12.05
N ARG A 42 -2.52 6.12 11.81
CA ARG A 42 -1.18 6.69 11.96
C ARG A 42 -0.90 7.84 10.99
N ILE A 43 -1.33 7.74 9.73
CA ILE A 43 -1.17 8.82 8.73
C ILE A 43 -1.95 10.07 9.14
N HIS A 44 -3.20 9.89 9.60
CA HIS A 44 -4.06 10.99 10.02
C HIS A 44 -3.71 11.52 11.42
N GLY A 45 -3.09 10.70 12.27
CA GLY A 45 -2.94 10.99 13.69
C GLY A 45 -4.29 10.99 14.42
N THR A 46 -5.19 10.08 14.04
CA THR A 46 -6.53 9.91 14.64
C THR A 46 -6.78 8.45 15.03
N GLU A 47 -7.89 8.18 15.71
CA GLU A 47 -8.33 6.83 16.10
C GLU A 47 -9.68 6.45 15.44
N GLU A 48 -9.99 7.07 14.29
CA GLU A 48 -11.25 6.84 13.57
C GLU A 48 -11.42 5.36 13.16
N GLY A 49 -10.31 4.71 12.85
CA GLY A 49 -10.25 3.30 12.49
C GLY A 49 -10.70 2.34 13.58
N GLN A 50 -10.69 2.72 14.86
CA GLN A 50 -11.02 1.81 15.97
C GLN A 50 -12.46 1.29 15.93
N GLN A 51 -13.41 2.10 15.46
CA GLN A 51 -14.79 1.64 15.28
C GLN A 51 -14.95 0.78 14.02
N ILE A 52 -14.19 1.09 12.96
CA ILE A 52 -14.18 0.34 11.71
C ILE A 52 -13.61 -1.07 11.92
N LEU A 53 -12.62 -1.24 12.81
CA LEU A 53 -12.02 -2.54 13.13
C LEU A 53 -13.03 -3.58 13.67
N LYS A 54 -14.17 -3.14 14.21
CA LYS A 54 -15.23 -4.03 14.72
C LYS A 54 -16.18 -4.50 13.63
N GLN A 55 -16.08 -3.94 12.43
CA GLN A 55 -16.98 -4.22 11.32
C GLN A 55 -16.48 -5.42 10.48
N PRO A 56 -17.35 -6.03 9.66
CA PRO A 56 -16.96 -7.08 8.73
C PRO A 56 -15.83 -6.67 7.78
N VAL A 57 -15.11 -7.65 7.21
CA VAL A 57 -13.99 -7.40 6.27
C VAL A 57 -14.41 -6.53 5.10
N SER A 58 -15.64 -6.67 4.59
CA SER A 58 -16.16 -5.83 3.49
C SER A 58 -16.21 -4.35 3.87
N GLU A 59 -16.76 -4.01 5.03
CA GLU A 59 -16.83 -2.63 5.52
C GLU A 59 -15.42 -2.06 5.82
N ARG A 60 -14.53 -2.89 6.37
CA ARG A 60 -13.13 -2.52 6.59
C ARG A 60 -12.41 -2.22 5.27
N LEU A 61 -12.67 -3.02 4.24
CA LEU A 61 -12.12 -2.84 2.91
C LEU A 61 -12.69 -1.57 2.24
N ASP A 62 -14.00 -1.35 2.34
CA ASP A 62 -14.66 -0.15 1.80
C ASP A 62 -14.09 1.13 2.42
N PHE A 63 -13.80 1.12 3.72
CA PHE A 63 -13.12 2.23 4.41
C PHE A 63 -11.73 2.49 3.81
N VAL A 64 -10.90 1.46 3.64
CA VAL A 64 -9.55 1.61 3.08
C VAL A 64 -9.61 2.07 1.63
N CYS A 65 -10.48 1.49 0.81
CA CYS A 65 -10.70 1.90 -0.58
C CYS A 65 -11.16 3.36 -0.66
N SER A 66 -12.07 3.78 0.22
CA SER A 66 -12.55 5.17 0.30
C SER A 66 -11.43 6.14 0.66
N PHE A 67 -10.58 5.77 1.63
CA PHE A 67 -9.38 6.56 1.96
C PHE A 67 -8.46 6.69 0.74
N LEU A 68 -8.17 5.59 0.06
CA LEU A 68 -7.28 5.57 -1.10
C LEU A 68 -7.86 6.34 -2.30
N GLN A 69 -9.18 6.37 -2.48
CA GLN A 69 -9.84 7.15 -3.52
C GLN A 69 -9.82 8.65 -3.20
N LYS A 70 -10.15 9.03 -1.96
CA LYS A 70 -10.26 10.42 -1.52
C LYS A 70 -8.92 11.16 -1.57
N ASN A 71 -7.81 10.46 -1.33
CA ASN A 71 -6.48 11.06 -1.22
C ASN A 71 -5.66 11.02 -2.51
N ARG A 72 -6.22 10.60 -3.65
CA ARG A 72 -5.52 10.65 -4.95
C ARG A 72 -5.40 12.09 -5.45
N LYS A 73 -4.43 12.34 -6.33
CA LYS A 73 -4.32 13.58 -7.10
C LYS A 73 -5.58 13.90 -7.91
N HIS A 74 -6.24 12.87 -8.47
CA HIS A 74 -7.46 12.99 -9.27
C HIS A 74 -8.64 12.20 -8.67
N PRO A 75 -9.32 12.70 -7.62
CA PRO A 75 -10.41 11.99 -6.95
C PRO A 75 -11.63 11.71 -7.84
N SER A 76 -11.81 12.52 -8.90
CA SER A 76 -12.92 12.42 -9.86
C SER A 76 -12.74 11.37 -10.95
N SER A 77 -11.60 10.66 -10.98
CA SER A 77 -11.41 9.57 -11.94
C SER A 77 -12.45 8.47 -11.69
N PRO A 78 -13.15 7.99 -12.74
CA PRO A 78 -14.15 6.94 -12.60
C PRO A 78 -13.53 5.57 -12.28
N GLU A 79 -12.22 5.40 -12.53
CA GLU A 79 -11.53 4.14 -12.28
C GLU A 79 -11.02 4.06 -10.84
N CYS A 80 -11.43 3.00 -10.13
CA CYS A 80 -10.89 2.70 -8.81
C CYS A 80 -9.53 1.99 -8.95
N LEU A 81 -8.47 2.52 -8.34
CA LEU A 81 -7.15 1.87 -8.30
C LEU A 81 -7.16 0.52 -7.59
N VAL A 82 -8.20 0.18 -6.82
CA VAL A 82 -8.24 -1.07 -6.04
C VAL A 82 -9.56 -1.79 -6.29
N SER A 83 -9.48 -3.07 -6.66
CA SER A 83 -10.66 -3.91 -6.82
C SER A 83 -11.00 -4.60 -5.51
N ALA A 84 -12.05 -4.15 -4.83
CA ALA A 84 -12.51 -4.74 -3.58
C ALA A 84 -12.84 -6.24 -3.74
N GLN A 85 -13.45 -6.62 -4.86
CA GLN A 85 -13.76 -8.02 -5.17
C GLN A 85 -12.49 -8.88 -5.21
N LYS A 86 -11.46 -8.47 -5.97
CA LYS A 86 -10.20 -9.22 -6.05
C LYS A 86 -9.50 -9.35 -4.70
N VAL A 87 -9.62 -8.34 -3.83
CA VAL A 87 -9.09 -8.42 -2.45
C VAL A 87 -9.82 -9.48 -1.63
N LEU A 88 -11.16 -9.52 -1.70
CA LEU A 88 -11.96 -10.57 -1.05
C LEU A 88 -11.64 -11.97 -1.59
N GLU A 89 -11.27 -12.07 -2.87
CA GLU A 89 -10.81 -13.30 -3.52
C GLU A 89 -9.36 -13.68 -3.17
N GLY A 90 -8.63 -12.85 -2.40
CA GLY A 90 -7.28 -13.15 -1.93
C GLY A 90 -6.16 -12.74 -2.90
N SER A 91 -6.40 -11.76 -3.77
CA SER A 91 -5.39 -11.24 -4.69
C SER A 91 -4.26 -10.51 -3.94
N GLU A 92 -3.11 -11.16 -3.80
CA GLU A 92 -1.90 -10.54 -3.24
C GLU A 92 -1.44 -9.32 -4.05
N LEU A 93 -1.73 -9.29 -5.35
CA LEU A 93 -1.41 -8.14 -6.21
C LEU A 93 -2.20 -6.89 -5.79
N GLU A 94 -3.49 -7.04 -5.49
CA GLU A 94 -4.32 -5.92 -5.03
C GLU A 94 -3.93 -5.48 -3.63
N LEU A 95 -3.63 -6.42 -2.74
CA LEU A 95 -3.12 -6.12 -1.41
C LEU A 95 -1.77 -5.37 -1.47
N ALA A 96 -0.87 -5.78 -2.35
CA ALA A 96 0.40 -5.08 -2.58
C ALA A 96 0.18 -3.68 -3.15
N LYS A 97 -0.79 -3.51 -4.06
CA LYS A 97 -1.18 -2.20 -4.61
C LYS A 97 -1.72 -1.27 -3.52
N MET A 98 -2.60 -1.75 -2.65
CA MET A 98 -3.06 -1.02 -1.46
C MET A 98 -1.88 -0.62 -0.54
N THR A 99 -0.97 -1.56 -0.28
CA THR A 99 0.22 -1.33 0.56
C THR A 99 1.14 -0.26 -0.03
N MET A 100 1.40 -0.31 -1.35
CA MET A 100 2.22 0.66 -2.09
C MET A 100 1.63 2.08 -2.04
N LEU A 101 0.30 2.20 -2.20
CA LEU A 101 -0.38 3.49 -2.10
C LEU A 101 -0.36 4.06 -0.67
N LEU A 102 -0.53 3.21 0.35
CA LEU A 102 -0.41 3.62 1.76
C LEU A 102 1.03 4.04 2.11
N LEU A 103 2.05 3.36 1.58
CA LEU A 103 3.44 3.76 1.68
C LEU A 103 3.65 5.16 1.10
N TYR A 104 3.11 5.43 -0.09
CA TYR A 104 3.17 6.75 -0.71
C TYR A 104 2.52 7.82 0.17
N HIS A 105 1.26 7.64 0.58
CA HIS A 105 0.55 8.60 1.43
C HIS A 105 1.23 8.82 2.78
N SER A 106 1.78 7.77 3.39
CA SER A 106 2.54 7.90 4.63
C SER A 106 3.84 8.69 4.45
N THR A 107 4.50 8.58 3.29
CA THR A 107 5.76 9.27 3.02
C THR A 107 5.53 10.75 2.69
N MET A 108 4.42 11.07 2.01
CA MET A 108 4.04 12.45 1.67
C MET A 108 3.38 13.19 2.84
N SER A 109 2.97 12.48 3.90
CA SER A 109 2.45 13.11 5.11
C SER A 109 3.56 13.81 5.89
N SER A 110 3.33 15.06 6.29
CA SER A 110 4.28 15.86 7.09
C SER A 110 4.45 15.38 8.55
N LYS A 111 3.69 14.36 8.97
CA LYS A 111 3.50 14.01 10.39
C LYS A 111 4.57 13.07 10.97
N SER A 112 5.45 12.45 10.18
CA SER A 112 6.67 11.85 10.73
C SER A 112 7.76 11.65 9.68
N PRO A 113 8.99 12.16 9.87
CA PRO A 113 10.12 11.73 9.07
C PRO A 113 10.35 10.23 9.32
N ARG A 114 10.33 9.45 8.24
CA ARG A 114 10.55 8.01 8.33
C ARG A 114 12.05 7.75 8.46
N ASP A 115 12.42 6.99 9.48
CA ASP A 115 13.78 6.51 9.63
C ASP A 115 14.01 5.36 8.64
N TRP A 116 14.60 5.69 7.48
CA TRP A 116 14.91 4.71 6.44
C TRP A 116 16.16 3.89 6.76
N GLU A 117 16.99 4.34 7.71
CA GLU A 117 18.26 3.68 8.06
C GLU A 117 18.04 2.36 8.80
N GLN A 118 16.84 2.15 9.37
CA GLN A 118 16.46 0.89 10.00
C GLN A 118 16.36 -0.29 9.02
N PHE A 119 16.24 -0.03 7.72
CA PHE A 119 16.11 -1.06 6.69
C PHE A 119 17.47 -1.49 6.14
N GLU A 120 17.61 -2.76 5.76
CA GLU A 120 18.75 -3.19 4.94
C GLU A 120 18.81 -2.41 3.62
N TYR A 121 20.02 -2.14 3.09
CA TYR A 121 20.21 -1.37 1.86
C TYR A 121 19.39 -1.89 0.67
N LYS A 122 19.24 -3.22 0.54
CA LYS A 122 18.42 -3.83 -0.51
C LYS A 122 16.95 -3.41 -0.42
N ILE A 123 16.42 -3.30 0.81
CA ILE A 123 15.04 -2.90 1.08
C ILE A 123 14.90 -1.39 0.88
N GLN A 124 15.88 -0.59 1.32
CA GLN A 124 15.90 0.86 1.06
C GLN A 124 15.83 1.16 -0.44
N ALA A 125 16.69 0.51 -1.23
CA ALA A 125 16.71 0.69 -2.69
C ALA A 125 15.38 0.30 -3.33
N GLU A 126 14.81 -0.83 -2.92
CA GLU A 126 13.53 -1.30 -3.45
C GLU A 126 12.38 -0.35 -3.09
N LEU A 127 12.31 0.13 -1.83
CA LEU A 127 11.31 1.10 -1.38
C LEU A 127 11.45 2.45 -2.10
N ALA A 128 12.68 2.90 -2.37
CA ALA A 128 12.93 4.11 -3.14
C ALA A 128 12.43 3.95 -4.59
N VAL A 129 12.64 2.80 -5.22
CA VAL A 129 12.11 2.52 -6.57
C VAL A 129 10.59 2.48 -6.57
N ILE A 130 9.97 1.87 -5.55
CA ILE A 130 8.50 1.84 -5.37
C ILE A 130 7.95 3.27 -5.25
N LEU A 131 8.50 4.07 -4.33
CA LEU A 131 8.05 5.45 -4.10
C LEU A 131 8.23 6.33 -5.34
N LYS A 132 9.40 6.24 -5.99
CA LYS A 132 9.68 6.97 -7.23
C LYS A 132 8.66 6.59 -8.31
N PHE A 133 8.34 5.31 -8.46
CA PHE A 133 7.36 4.88 -9.45
C PHE A 133 5.98 5.51 -9.20
N VAL A 134 5.49 5.52 -7.95
CA VAL A 134 4.21 6.19 -7.64
C VAL A 134 4.28 7.68 -7.97
N LEU A 135 5.36 8.35 -7.58
CA LEU A 135 5.55 9.78 -7.84
C LEU A 135 5.57 10.11 -9.34
N ASP A 136 6.21 9.26 -10.15
CA ASP A 136 6.33 9.46 -11.60
C ASP A 136 5.00 9.20 -12.35
N HIS A 137 4.07 8.44 -11.76
CA HIS A 137 2.83 7.99 -12.44
C HIS A 137 1.52 8.47 -11.79
N GLU A 138 1.55 9.11 -10.61
CA GLU A 138 0.33 9.45 -9.85
C GLU A 138 -0.66 10.39 -10.58
N ASP A 139 -0.14 11.19 -11.52
CA ASP A 139 -0.92 12.12 -12.36
C ASP A 139 -1.34 11.47 -13.69
N GLY A 140 -0.96 10.21 -13.93
CA GLY A 140 -1.25 9.46 -15.15
C GLY A 140 -2.68 8.93 -15.21
N LEU A 141 -3.26 8.90 -16.41
CA LEU A 141 -4.60 8.35 -16.64
C LEU A 141 -4.68 6.83 -16.46
N ASN A 142 -3.56 6.12 -16.59
CA ASN A 142 -3.47 4.66 -16.56
C ASN A 142 -2.82 4.12 -15.26
N LEU A 143 -2.83 4.92 -14.18
CA LEU A 143 -2.15 4.59 -12.92
C LEU A 143 -2.49 3.17 -12.40
N ASN A 144 -3.72 2.70 -12.58
CA ASN A 144 -4.10 1.35 -12.18
C ASN A 144 -3.30 0.25 -12.91
N GLU A 145 -3.27 0.32 -14.25
CA GLU A 145 -2.52 -0.64 -15.09
C GLU A 145 -1.01 -0.52 -14.86
N ASP A 146 -0.51 0.71 -14.69
CA ASP A 146 0.91 0.98 -14.44
C ASP A 146 1.38 0.35 -13.13
N LEU A 147 0.60 0.50 -12.04
CA LEU A 147 0.88 -0.13 -10.75
C LEU A 147 0.86 -1.66 -10.84
N GLU A 148 -0.14 -2.23 -11.51
CA GLU A 148 -0.21 -3.69 -11.68
C GLU A 148 1.00 -4.23 -12.46
N ASN A 149 1.35 -3.58 -13.58
CA ASN A 149 2.51 -3.93 -14.38
C ASN A 149 3.81 -3.83 -13.59
N PHE A 150 3.97 -2.78 -12.79
CA PHE A 150 5.16 -2.54 -11.96
C PHE A 150 5.32 -3.57 -10.84
N LEU A 151 4.22 -3.93 -10.17
CA LEU A 151 4.24 -4.93 -9.09
C LEU A 151 4.50 -6.35 -9.59
N GLN A 152 4.23 -6.62 -10.87
CA GLN A 152 4.49 -7.91 -11.50
C GLN A 152 5.89 -8.03 -12.11
N LYS A 153 6.42 -6.92 -12.66
CA LYS A 153 7.70 -6.92 -13.38
C LYS A 153 8.88 -6.97 -12.41
N ALA A 154 9.88 -7.78 -12.76
CA ALA A 154 11.18 -7.72 -12.12
C ALA A 154 11.82 -6.34 -12.38
N PRO A 155 12.55 -5.76 -11.41
CA PRO A 155 13.33 -4.56 -11.67
C PRO A 155 14.29 -4.83 -12.83
N VAL A 156 14.18 -4.03 -13.89
CA VAL A 156 15.10 -4.12 -15.03
C VAL A 156 16.48 -3.71 -14.50
N PRO A 157 17.54 -4.52 -14.72
CA PRO A 157 18.88 -4.13 -14.32
C PRO A 157 19.21 -2.78 -14.95
N SER A 158 19.60 -1.81 -14.14
CA SER A 158 20.17 -0.57 -14.64
C SER A 158 21.54 -0.92 -15.25
N THR A 159 21.63 -0.90 -16.58
CA THR A 159 22.89 -0.97 -17.33
C THR A 159 23.74 0.28 -17.11
#